data_AF-A0A2S5M7R5-F1
#
_entry.id   AF-A0A2S5M7R5-F1
#
_cell.length_a   1.000
_cell.length_b   1.000
_cell.length_c   1.000
_cell.angle_alpha   90.00
_cell.angle_beta   90.00
_cell.angle_gamma   90.00
#
_symmetry.space_group_name_H-M   'P 1'
#
loop_
_entity.id
_entity.type
_entity.pdbx_description
1 polymer ?
#
loop_
_entity_poly.entity_id
_entity_poly.type
_entity_poly.pdbx_seq_one_letter_code
_entity_poly.pdbx_strand_id
1 'polypeptide(L)'
;MKLLFSRRHHLGSWLIRFITWSEYSHVDLVLDDDLLIGAIAGEGVVLGKVNDRLAKSSKAVMMHIPVKELDVSEAFAIGQLGKQYDWLGVIGIGLKRNWQEDDKWSCAELVASILAAGGKRPFDSKYHHRITPQHLLSLNFEKTRIK
;
A
#
# COMPACT_ATOMS: atom_id res chain seq x y z
N MET A 1 -2.20 -12.69 4.35
CA MET A 1 -1.21 -11.71 3.86
C MET A 1 -0.87 -10.70 4.94
N LYS A 2 0.38 -10.25 4.98
CA LYS A 2 0.89 -9.28 5.96
C LYS A 2 1.07 -7.91 5.27
N LEU A 3 0.57 -6.84 5.88
CA LEU A 3 0.73 -5.46 5.41
C LEU A 3 1.60 -4.68 6.37
N LEU A 4 2.66 -4.07 5.86
CA LEU A 4 3.55 -3.20 6.65
C LEU A 4 3.18 -1.75 6.41
N PHE A 5 2.63 -1.09 7.42
CA PHE A 5 2.41 0.34 7.41
C PHE A 5 3.61 1.03 8.03
N SER A 6 4.12 2.07 7.37
CA SER A 6 5.28 2.82 7.86
C SER A 6 5.13 4.33 7.69
N ARG A 7 5.83 5.05 8.56
CA ARG A 7 5.93 6.52 8.55
C ARG A 7 7.40 6.90 8.53
N ARG A 8 7.80 7.89 7.72
CA ARG A 8 9.16 8.45 7.72
C ARG A 8 9.17 9.87 8.30
N HIS A 9 10.36 10.42 8.58
CA HIS A 9 10.54 11.78 9.11
C HIS A 9 10.72 12.88 8.03
N HIS A 10 10.58 12.59 6.74
CA HIS A 10 10.79 13.58 5.67
C HIS A 10 9.55 14.45 5.40
N LEU A 11 9.75 15.66 4.85
CA LEU A 11 8.70 16.63 4.52
C LEU A 11 7.56 16.05 3.65
N GLY A 12 7.89 15.17 2.69
CA GLY A 12 6.88 14.45 1.90
C GLY A 12 5.96 13.53 2.72
N SER A 13 6.44 12.92 3.81
CA SER A 13 5.60 12.12 4.72
C SER A 13 4.62 13.01 5.48
N TRP A 14 5.02 14.23 5.82
CA TRP A 14 4.13 15.22 6.45
C TRP A 14 3.01 15.64 5.50
N LEU A 15 3.33 15.96 4.24
CA LEU A 15 2.33 16.34 3.22
C LEU A 15 1.36 15.20 2.91
N ILE A 16 1.85 13.97 2.73
CA ILE A 16 0.98 12.80 2.50
C ILE A 16 0.06 12.58 3.69
N ARG A 17 0.54 12.67 4.93
CA ARG A 17 -0.31 12.51 6.13
C ARG A 17 -1.33 13.62 6.27
N PHE A 18 -0.99 14.83 5.89
CA PHE A 18 -1.91 15.97 5.87
C PHE A 18 -3.04 15.77 4.84
N ILE A 19 -2.72 15.24 3.65
CA ILE A 19 -3.71 14.99 2.59
C ILE A 19 -4.54 13.72 2.86
N THR A 20 -3.90 12.67 3.39
CA THR A 20 -4.54 11.35 3.59
C THR A 20 -5.15 11.13 4.98
N TRP A 21 -5.00 12.12 5.88
CA TRP A 21 -5.44 12.06 7.28
C TRP A 21 -4.95 10.79 8.01
N SER A 22 -3.79 10.28 7.60
CA SER A 22 -3.26 9.01 8.05
C SER A 22 -2.16 9.19 9.10
N GLU A 23 -2.11 8.32 10.10
CA GLU A 23 -0.94 8.24 10.98
C GLU A 23 0.31 7.75 10.21
N TYR A 24 0.11 6.95 9.16
CA TYR A 24 1.15 6.33 8.34
C TYR A 24 1.14 6.87 6.90
N SER A 25 2.31 7.18 6.35
CA SER A 25 2.39 7.75 5.00
C SER A 25 2.55 6.71 3.90
N HIS A 26 2.75 5.43 4.25
CA HIS A 26 3.03 4.37 3.30
C HIS A 26 2.52 3.02 3.79
N VAL A 27 2.15 2.15 2.85
CA VAL A 27 1.85 0.74 3.08
C VAL A 27 2.54 -0.13 2.03
N ASP A 28 3.14 -1.23 2.45
CA ASP A 28 3.71 -2.27 1.59
C ASP A 28 3.00 -3.60 1.86
N LEU A 29 2.98 -4.47 0.85
CA LEU A 29 2.69 -5.89 1.05
C LEU A 29 4.00 -6.60 1.43
N VAL A 30 3.94 -7.45 2.44
CA VAL A 30 5.03 -8.35 2.81
C VAL A 30 4.80 -9.68 2.08
N LEU A 31 5.70 -10.01 1.15
CA LEU A 31 5.69 -11.25 0.36
C LEU A 31 6.25 -12.41 1.17
N ASP A 32 7.33 -12.16 1.90
CA ASP A 32 8.00 -13.13 2.77
C ASP A 32 8.60 -12.37 3.97
N ASP A 33 9.14 -13.07 4.96
CA ASP A 33 9.53 -12.47 6.25
C ASP A 33 10.55 -11.31 6.13
N ASP A 34 11.41 -11.28 5.10
CA ASP A 34 12.33 -10.16 4.83
C ASP A 34 12.01 -9.35 3.57
N LEU A 35 11.01 -9.77 2.76
CA LEU A 35 10.74 -9.18 1.45
C LEU A 35 9.40 -8.44 1.42
N LEU A 36 9.42 -7.21 0.90
CA LEU A 36 8.23 -6.41 0.65
C LEU A 36 8.14 -5.97 -0.81
N ILE A 37 6.91 -5.66 -1.22
CA ILE A 37 6.59 -5.01 -2.48
C ILE A 37 5.65 -3.83 -2.21
N GLY A 38 5.93 -2.71 -2.86
CA GLY A 38 5.13 -1.50 -2.69
C GLY A 38 5.40 -0.48 -3.78
N ALA A 39 4.43 0.40 -4.01
CA ALA A 39 4.61 1.55 -4.88
C ALA A 39 5.26 2.68 -4.09
N ILE A 40 6.47 3.10 -4.47
CA ILE A 40 7.25 4.17 -3.82
C ILE A 40 7.23 5.42 -4.69
N ALA A 41 6.97 6.57 -4.06
CA ALA A 41 6.95 7.86 -4.74
C ALA A 41 8.32 8.17 -5.39
N GLY A 42 8.33 8.33 -6.71
CA GLY A 42 9.54 8.59 -7.51
C GLY A 42 10.24 7.34 -8.04
N GLU A 43 9.94 6.15 -7.52
CA GLU A 43 10.56 4.88 -7.95
C GLU A 43 9.55 3.96 -8.67
N GLY A 44 8.26 4.04 -8.34
CA GLY A 44 7.23 3.13 -8.85
C GLY A 44 7.09 1.87 -8.00
N VAL A 45 6.57 0.79 -8.57
CA VAL A 45 6.39 -0.50 -7.88
C VAL A 45 7.71 -1.25 -7.85
N VAL A 46 8.26 -1.43 -6.65
CA VAL A 46 9.58 -2.04 -6.44
C VAL A 46 9.56 -3.06 -5.30
N LEU A 47 10.52 -3.99 -5.35
CA LEU A 47 10.86 -4.84 -4.23
C LEU A 47 11.74 -4.06 -3.24
N GLY A 48 11.66 -4.44 -1.97
CA GLY A 48 12.55 -3.93 -0.93
C GLY A 48 12.64 -4.89 0.24
N LYS A 49 13.53 -4.60 1.19
CA LYS A 49 13.65 -5.37 2.42
C LYS A 49 12.83 -4.78 3.55
N VAL A 50 12.23 -5.64 4.36
CA VAL A 50 11.50 -5.24 5.58
C VAL A 50 12.42 -4.46 6.51
N ASN A 51 13.63 -4.96 6.74
CA ASN A 51 14.61 -4.32 7.61
C ASN A 51 15.00 -2.91 7.14
N ASP A 52 15.25 -2.73 5.85
CA ASP A 52 15.58 -1.41 5.27
C ASP A 52 14.42 -0.42 5.43
N ARG A 53 13.18 -0.91 5.30
CA ARG A 53 11.99 -0.08 5.50
C ARG A 53 11.83 0.34 6.96
N LEU A 54 12.00 -0.59 7.88
CA LEU A 54 11.91 -0.35 9.31
C LEU A 54 13.01 0.61 9.80
N ALA A 55 14.24 0.45 9.29
CA ALA A 55 15.36 1.34 9.59
C ALA A 55 15.06 2.80 9.21
N LYS A 56 14.44 3.02 8.05
CA LYS A 56 14.04 4.36 7.56
C LYS A 56 12.74 4.89 8.18
N SER A 57 12.01 4.06 8.93
CA SER A 57 10.72 4.42 9.53
C SER A 57 10.88 5.00 10.93
N SER A 58 9.99 5.92 11.30
CA SER A 58 9.82 6.44 12.65
C SER A 58 8.72 5.76 13.44
N LYS A 59 7.78 5.13 12.73
CA LYS A 59 6.72 4.26 13.26
C LYS A 59 6.43 3.18 12.24
N ALA A 60 6.08 1.99 12.73
CA ALA A 60 5.65 0.88 11.92
C ALA A 60 4.63 0.00 12.64
N VAL A 61 3.62 -0.44 11.89
CA VAL A 61 2.63 -1.43 12.35
C VAL A 61 2.43 -2.47 11.27
N MET A 62 2.33 -3.73 11.70
CA MET A 62 2.01 -4.86 10.83
C MET A 62 0.53 -5.21 11.00
N MET A 63 -0.19 -5.43 9.90
CA MET A 63 -1.55 -5.95 9.93
C MET A 63 -1.61 -7.27 9.17
N HIS A 64 -2.29 -8.27 9.73
CA HIS A 64 -2.56 -9.50 9.01
C HIS A 64 -3.98 -9.52 8.45
N ILE A 65 -4.12 -9.67 7.13
CA ILE A 65 -5.40 -9.80 6.43
C ILE A 65 -5.47 -11.16 5.75
N PRO A 66 -6.44 -12.02 6.09
CA PRO A 66 -6.66 -13.27 5.38
C PRO A 66 -7.23 -13.00 3.97
N VAL A 67 -6.67 -13.69 2.98
CA VAL A 67 -7.15 -13.76 1.60
C VAL A 67 -7.43 -15.21 1.24
N LYS A 68 -8.31 -15.44 0.26
CA LYS A 68 -8.67 -16.80 -0.15
C LYS A 68 -7.58 -17.41 -1.02
N GLU A 69 -7.11 -16.63 -1.99
CA GLU A 69 -6.14 -17.07 -2.99
C GLU A 69 -4.81 -16.33 -2.77
N LEU A 70 -3.99 -16.84 -1.85
CA LEU A 70 -2.71 -16.20 -1.49
C LEU A 70 -1.77 -16.10 -2.70
N ASP A 71 -1.57 -17.23 -3.40
CA ASP A 71 -0.67 -17.31 -4.55
C ASP A 71 -1.09 -16.36 -5.68
N VAL A 72 -2.40 -16.19 -5.88
CA VAL A 72 -2.94 -15.26 -6.88
C VAL A 72 -2.67 -13.81 -6.50
N SER A 73 -2.81 -13.46 -5.22
CA SER A 73 -2.43 -12.13 -4.72
C SER A 73 -0.95 -11.85 -4.93
N GLU A 74 -0.07 -12.80 -4.58
CA GLU A 74 1.38 -12.63 -4.70
C GLU A 74 1.82 -12.56 -6.16
N ALA A 75 1.29 -13.44 -7.02
CA ALA A 75 1.54 -13.40 -8.45
C ALA A 75 1.07 -12.07 -9.08
N PHE A 76 -0.10 -11.58 -8.68
CA PHE A 76 -0.58 -10.26 -9.10
C PHE A 76 0.40 -9.16 -8.67
N ALA A 77 0.86 -9.18 -7.42
CA ALA A 77 1.80 -8.20 -6.88
C ALA A 77 3.10 -8.18 -7.68
N ILE A 78 3.71 -9.35 -7.89
CA ILE A 78 4.94 -9.51 -8.68
C ILE A 78 4.74 -8.99 -10.10
N GLY A 79 3.60 -9.29 -10.72
CA GLY A 79 3.23 -8.77 -12.04
C GLY A 79 3.10 -7.24 -12.12
N GLN A 80 3.05 -6.53 -10.97
CA GLN A 80 3.03 -5.07 -10.95
C GLN A 80 4.41 -4.43 -10.94
N LEU A 81 5.50 -5.19 -10.79
CA LEU A 81 6.85 -4.64 -10.70
C LEU A 81 7.21 -3.76 -11.90
N GLY A 82 7.85 -2.63 -11.62
CA GLY A 82 8.29 -1.65 -12.63
C GLY A 82 7.22 -0.64 -13.06
N LYS A 83 5.96 -0.82 -12.67
CA LYS A 83 4.88 0.14 -12.98
C LYS A 83 5.10 1.46 -12.25
N GLN A 84 4.65 2.56 -12.84
CA GLN A 84 4.96 3.89 -12.34
C GLN A 84 4.17 4.25 -11.08
N TYR A 85 4.64 5.25 -10.35
CA TYR A 85 3.93 5.77 -9.19
C TYR A 85 2.83 6.76 -9.60
N ASP A 86 1.64 6.62 -9.01
CA ASP A 86 0.52 7.55 -9.23
C ASP A 86 0.57 8.73 -8.27
N TRP A 87 1.18 9.84 -8.73
CA TRP A 87 1.21 11.11 -8.00
C TRP A 87 -0.15 11.81 -7.94
N LEU A 88 -1.02 11.63 -8.94
CA LEU A 88 -2.34 12.26 -8.98
C LEU A 88 -3.30 11.61 -7.98
N GLY A 89 -3.23 10.28 -7.85
CA GLY A 89 -3.95 9.52 -6.83
C GLY A 89 -3.60 9.96 -5.41
N VAL A 90 -2.33 10.28 -5.15
CA VAL A 90 -1.87 10.71 -3.81
C VAL A 90 -2.35 12.11 -3.42
N ILE A 91 -2.42 13.06 -4.36
CA ILE A 91 -2.85 14.45 -4.06
C ILE A 91 -4.39 14.54 -3.97
N GLY A 92 -5.12 13.44 -4.20
CA GLY A 92 -6.59 13.43 -4.19
C GLY A 92 -7.20 14.25 -5.32
N ILE A 93 -6.38 14.70 -6.29
CA ILE A 93 -6.81 15.36 -7.54
C ILE A 93 -7.23 14.26 -8.54
N GLY A 94 -8.06 13.34 -8.04
CA GLY A 94 -8.59 12.22 -8.78
C GLY A 94 -9.56 12.70 -9.85
N LEU A 95 -9.03 12.97 -11.04
CA LEU A 95 -9.77 12.66 -12.27
C LEU A 95 -10.22 11.20 -12.16
N LYS A 96 -11.46 10.90 -12.54
CA LYS A 96 -12.12 9.59 -12.41
C LYS A 96 -11.30 8.47 -13.09
N ARG A 97 -10.25 7.99 -12.44
CA ARG A 97 -9.39 6.95 -12.96
C ARG A 97 -10.11 5.62 -12.81
N ASN A 98 -10.11 4.84 -13.89
CA ASN A 98 -10.71 3.52 -13.88
C ASN A 98 -9.83 2.60 -13.03
N TRP A 99 -10.40 1.90 -12.05
CA TRP A 99 -9.65 0.97 -11.19
C TRP A 99 -9.02 -0.20 -11.96
N GLN A 100 -9.47 -0.44 -13.20
CA GLN A 100 -8.88 -1.41 -14.11
C GLN A 100 -7.61 -0.89 -14.81
N GLU A 101 -7.33 0.42 -14.76
CA GLU A 101 -6.10 0.98 -15.32
C GLU A 101 -4.93 0.70 -14.38
N ASP A 102 -4.19 -0.34 -14.70
CA ASP A 102 -3.11 -0.87 -13.91
C ASP A 102 -1.74 -0.27 -14.30
N ASP A 103 -1.65 0.82 -15.07
CA ASP A 103 -0.36 1.35 -15.55
C ASP A 103 0.43 2.12 -14.48
N LYS A 104 -0.24 2.62 -13.43
CA LYS A 104 0.38 3.32 -12.30
C LYS A 104 -0.37 3.02 -11.01
N TRP A 105 0.36 3.12 -9.90
CA TRP A 105 -0.20 2.83 -8.58
C TRP A 105 0.22 3.83 -7.52
N SER A 106 -0.70 4.21 -6.65
CA SER A 106 -0.34 4.68 -5.31
C SER A 106 -0.10 3.49 -4.37
N CYS A 107 0.58 3.71 -3.23
CA CYS A 107 0.92 2.62 -2.31
C CYS A 107 -0.31 1.86 -1.77
N ALA A 108 -1.37 2.59 -1.38
CA ALA A 108 -2.57 2.00 -0.82
C ALA A 108 -3.47 1.36 -1.88
N GLU A 109 -3.53 1.98 -3.06
CA GLU A 109 -4.26 1.44 -4.21
C GLU A 109 -3.67 0.11 -4.68
N LEU A 110 -2.34 0.03 -4.80
CA LEU A 110 -1.64 -1.22 -5.13
C LEU A 110 -2.04 -2.34 -4.15
N VAL A 111 -1.95 -2.06 -2.85
CA VAL A 111 -2.27 -3.04 -1.81
C VAL A 111 -3.75 -3.45 -1.87
N ALA A 112 -4.66 -2.51 -2.10
CA ALA A 112 -6.07 -2.83 -2.27
C ALA A 112 -6.33 -3.71 -3.51
N SER A 113 -5.64 -3.46 -4.62
CA SER A 113 -5.71 -4.30 -5.84
C SER A 113 -5.17 -5.70 -5.60
N ILE A 114 -4.05 -5.82 -4.88
CA ILE A 114 -3.47 -7.12 -4.52
C ILE A 114 -4.44 -7.93 -3.65
N LEU A 115 -5.05 -7.30 -2.64
CA LEU A 115 -6.09 -7.93 -1.82
C LEU A 115 -7.28 -8.39 -2.68
N ALA A 116 -7.71 -7.54 -3.62
CA ALA A 116 -8.84 -7.84 -4.51
C ALA A 116 -8.56 -9.04 -5.43
N ALA A 117 -7.32 -9.19 -5.92
CA ALA A 117 -6.87 -10.34 -6.70
C ALA A 117 -6.98 -11.65 -5.90
N GLY A 118 -6.66 -11.63 -4.60
CA GLY A 118 -6.81 -12.78 -3.69
C GLY A 118 -8.23 -13.00 -3.16
N GLY A 119 -9.22 -12.33 -3.75
CA GLY A 119 -10.64 -12.45 -3.38
C GLY A 119 -11.08 -11.62 -2.17
N LYS A 120 -10.25 -10.70 -1.67
CA LYS A 120 -10.60 -9.79 -0.57
C LYS A 120 -10.82 -8.37 -1.07
N ARG A 121 -12.09 -7.95 -1.13
CA ARG A 121 -12.49 -6.61 -1.59
C ARG A 121 -13.10 -5.81 -0.44
N PRO A 122 -12.28 -5.20 0.43
CA PRO A 122 -12.79 -4.44 1.58
C PRO A 122 -13.38 -3.07 1.18
N PHE A 123 -13.11 -2.61 -0.03
CA PHE A 123 -13.60 -1.34 -0.56
C PHE A 123 -14.38 -1.55 -1.85
N ASP A 124 -15.30 -0.63 -2.12
CA ASP A 124 -15.99 -0.57 -3.41
C ASP A 124 -15.02 -0.10 -4.50
N SER A 125 -14.94 -0.89 -5.58
CA SER A 125 -14.16 -0.63 -6.79
C SER A 125 -14.31 0.79 -7.35
N LYS A 126 -15.47 1.43 -7.18
CA LYS A 126 -15.72 2.80 -7.64
C LYS A 126 -14.82 3.84 -6.96
N TYR A 127 -14.37 3.56 -5.74
CA TYR A 127 -13.59 4.48 -4.91
C TYR A 127 -12.13 4.05 -4.75
N HIS A 128 -11.66 3.12 -5.58
CA HIS A 128 -10.33 2.51 -5.46
C HIS A 128 -9.19 3.54 -5.49
N HIS A 129 -9.28 4.53 -6.39
CA HIS A 129 -8.35 5.65 -6.52
C HIS A 129 -8.31 6.62 -5.32
N ARG A 130 -9.23 6.47 -4.35
CA ARG A 130 -9.29 7.28 -3.11
C ARG A 130 -8.84 6.50 -1.88
N ILE A 131 -8.43 5.24 -2.04
CA ILE A 131 -7.97 4.43 -0.93
C ILE A 131 -6.65 5.02 -0.43
N THR A 132 -6.59 5.30 0.87
CA THR A 132 -5.40 5.81 1.54
C THR A 132 -4.87 4.75 2.50
N PRO A 133 -3.63 4.88 2.98
CA PRO A 133 -3.12 3.99 4.03
C PRO A 133 -4.03 3.98 5.27
N GLN A 134 -4.69 5.10 5.61
CA GLN A 134 -5.62 5.17 6.73
C GLN A 134 -6.86 4.30 6.52
N HIS A 135 -7.42 4.27 5.30
CA HIS A 135 -8.56 3.41 4.95
C HIS A 135 -8.21 1.92 5.10
N LEU A 136 -7.00 1.51 4.70
CA LEU A 136 -6.52 0.14 4.92
C LEU A 136 -6.28 -0.14 6.41
N LEU A 137 -5.72 0.82 7.13
CA LEU A 137 -5.46 0.67 8.57
C LEU A 137 -6.74 0.60 9.40
N SER A 138 -7.84 1.23 8.98
CA SER A 138 -9.11 1.21 9.71
C SER A 138 -9.85 -0.13 9.63
N LEU A 139 -9.40 -1.06 8.78
CA LEU A 139 -9.98 -2.40 8.70
C LEU A 139 -9.85 -3.13 10.04
N ASN A 140 -10.89 -3.89 10.39
CA ASN A 140 -10.99 -4.60 11.67
C ASN A 140 -10.18 -5.91 11.69
N PHE A 141 -8.87 -5.79 11.51
CA PHE A 141 -7.90 -6.87 11.64
C PHE A 141 -6.89 -6.57 12.73
N GLU A 142 -6.25 -7.62 13.25
CA GLU A 142 -5.19 -7.52 14.24
C GLU A 142 -4.01 -6.69 13.71
N LYS A 143 -3.48 -5.84 14.58
CA LYS A 143 -2.39 -4.91 14.29
C LYS A 143 -1.33 -5.05 15.36
N THR A 144 -0.11 -5.35 14.96
CA THR A 144 1.03 -5.48 15.86
C THR A 144 1.98 -4.32 15.63
N ARG A 145 2.21 -3.50 16.66
CA ARG A 145 3.19 -2.41 16.57
C ARG A 145 4.58 -3.01 16.52
N ILE A 146 5.36 -2.60 15.53
CA ILE A 146 6.73 -3.05 15.32
C ILE A 146 7.74 -1.99 15.78
N LYS A 147 7.39 -0.70 15.63
CA LYS A 147 8.19 0.47 16.00
C LYS A 147 7.28 1.65 16.32
#